data_AF-A0A182U805-F1
#
_entry.id   AF-A0A182U805-F1
#
_cell.length_a   1.000
_cell.length_b   1.000
_cell.length_c   1.000
_cell.angle_alpha   90.00
_cell.angle_beta   90.00
_cell.angle_gamma   90.00
#
_symmetry.space_group_name_H-M   'P 1'
#
loop_
_entity.id
_entity.type
_entity.pdbx_description
1 polymer ?
#
loop_
_entity_poly.entity_id
_entity_poly.type
_entity_poly.pdbx_seq_one_letter_code
_entity_poly.pdbx_strand_id
1 'polypeptide(L)'
;MGSSSNSPARCGSVFRSNLTHLPRSEYVPGIGLGIAKCPYDPYDNSTAIYVEQGNPGDLPALYSGTNAEFTKADTVIFRTDLYNMTTGKKVFNFKRTLKYDSKWLDSEYNLWS
;
A
#
# COMPACT_ATOMS: atom_id res chain seq x y z
N MET A 1 -1.52 7.40 -7.67
CA MET A 1 -1.10 7.28 -6.26
C MET A 1 -0.68 8.65 -5.79
N GLY A 2 -1.07 9.06 -4.58
CA GLY A 2 -0.64 10.34 -4.01
C GLY A 2 0.69 10.17 -3.27
N SER A 3 1.42 11.25 -3.08
CA SER A 3 2.57 11.35 -2.18
C SER A 3 2.39 12.70 -1.46
N SER A 4 2.01 12.67 -0.19
CA SER A 4 1.70 13.92 0.52
C SER A 4 2.91 14.39 1.29
N SER A 5 3.71 15.29 0.73
CA SER A 5 4.82 15.95 1.45
C SER A 5 5.77 14.95 2.12
N ASN A 6 6.24 13.95 1.39
CA ASN A 6 7.08 12.86 1.92
C ASN A 6 6.43 12.11 3.10
N SER A 7 5.10 12.07 3.15
CA SER A 7 4.32 11.33 4.14
C SER A 7 3.29 10.45 3.44
N PRO A 8 3.43 9.12 3.47
CA PRO A 8 2.47 8.22 2.84
C PRO A 8 1.16 8.15 3.63
N ALA A 9 1.10 8.73 4.84
CA ALA A 9 -0.07 8.78 5.71
C ALA A 9 -1.35 9.32 5.03
N ARG A 10 -1.25 10.06 3.92
CA ARG A 10 -2.43 10.59 3.22
C ARG A 10 -2.90 9.82 1.98
N CYS A 11 -2.23 8.72 1.59
CA CYS A 11 -2.69 7.92 0.45
C CYS A 11 -3.76 6.89 0.81
N GLY A 12 -3.92 6.59 2.10
CA GLY A 12 -4.95 5.67 2.59
C GLY A 12 -6.24 6.42 2.87
N SER A 13 -6.96 6.84 1.84
CA SER A 13 -8.28 7.47 1.96
C SER A 13 -9.28 6.81 1.03
N VAL A 14 -10.53 6.74 1.46
CA VAL A 14 -11.65 6.21 0.68
C VAL A 14 -12.68 7.33 0.51
N PHE A 15 -13.17 7.47 -0.72
CA PHE A 15 -14.12 8.50 -1.11
C PHE A 15 -15.30 7.83 -1.83
N ARG A 16 -16.43 8.53 -1.84
CA ARG A 16 -17.51 8.19 -2.75
C ARG A 16 -17.07 8.46 -4.20
N SER A 17 -17.73 7.83 -5.16
CA SER A 17 -17.44 8.00 -6.59
C SER A 17 -17.60 9.44 -7.09
N ASN A 18 -18.37 10.26 -6.38
CA ASN A 18 -18.55 11.70 -6.64
C ASN A 18 -17.49 12.59 -5.95
N LEU A 19 -16.36 12.02 -5.52
CA LEU A 19 -15.24 12.73 -4.88
C LEU A 19 -15.58 13.38 -3.53
N THR A 20 -16.59 12.88 -2.82
CA THR A 20 -16.91 13.34 -1.47
C THR A 20 -16.35 12.38 -0.40
N HIS A 21 -15.99 12.95 0.75
CA HIS A 21 -15.58 12.17 1.91
C HIS A 21 -16.73 11.29 2.42
N LEU A 22 -16.38 10.11 2.92
CA LEU A 22 -17.32 9.32 3.70
C LEU A 22 -17.71 10.08 4.98
N PRO A 23 -18.94 9.89 5.49
CA PRO A 23 -19.35 10.40 6.80
C PRO A 23 -18.36 9.94 7.87
N ARG A 24 -18.15 10.76 8.91
CA ARG A 24 -17.22 10.43 10.00
C ARG A 24 -17.61 9.16 10.78
N SER A 25 -18.87 8.76 10.72
CA SER A 25 -19.40 7.51 11.29
C SER A 25 -19.09 6.27 10.45
N GLU A 26 -18.74 6.44 9.17
CA GLU A 26 -18.43 5.35 8.25
C GLU A 26 -16.91 5.08 8.30
N TYR A 27 -16.53 4.03 9.03
CA TYR A 27 -15.14 3.60 9.19
C TYR A 27 -14.83 2.45 8.23
N VAL A 28 -13.75 2.60 7.45
CA VAL A 28 -13.24 1.54 6.57
C VAL A 28 -12.01 0.90 7.22
N PRO A 29 -12.08 -0.40 7.58
CA PRO A 29 -10.95 -1.11 8.20
C PRO A 29 -9.68 -1.08 7.34
N GLY A 30 -8.53 -0.92 7.99
CA GLY A 30 -7.23 -0.95 7.31
C GLY A 30 -6.84 0.33 6.56
N ILE A 31 -7.68 1.37 6.60
CA ILE A 31 -7.43 2.71 6.03
C ILE A 31 -6.79 3.63 7.08
N GLY A 32 -5.86 4.49 6.67
CA GLY A 32 -5.18 5.48 7.54
C GLY A 32 -3.65 5.49 7.43
N LEU A 33 -2.99 4.32 7.52
CA LEU A 33 -1.54 4.22 7.28
C LEU A 33 -1.28 3.89 5.81
N GLY A 34 -0.50 4.72 5.11
CA GLY A 34 -0.18 4.50 3.69
C GLY A 34 1.23 3.98 3.42
N ILE A 35 2.04 3.71 4.45
CA ILE A 35 3.36 3.10 4.31
C ILE A 35 3.23 1.81 3.48
N ALA A 36 4.14 1.62 2.52
CA ALA A 36 4.14 0.52 1.56
C ALA A 36 2.91 0.45 0.61
N LYS A 37 1.90 1.31 0.75
CA LYS A 37 0.74 1.42 -0.16
C LYS A 37 0.96 2.46 -1.26
N CYS A 38 1.76 3.47 -0.99
CA CYS A 38 2.14 4.55 -1.91
C CYS A 38 3.56 5.05 -1.58
N PRO A 39 4.21 5.78 -2.49
CA PRO A 39 5.55 6.28 -2.26
C PRO A 39 5.57 7.48 -1.31
N TYR A 40 6.72 7.65 -0.67
CA TYR A 40 7.04 8.89 0.03
C TYR A 40 7.32 10.01 -0.96
N ASP A 41 8.18 9.74 -1.96
CA ASP A 41 8.61 10.71 -2.97
C ASP A 41 7.64 10.77 -4.17
N PRO A 42 7.13 11.94 -4.58
CA PRO A 42 6.31 12.09 -5.79
C PRO A 42 6.98 11.63 -7.09
N TYR A 43 8.30 11.56 -7.13
CA TYR A 43 9.06 11.16 -8.31
C TYR A 43 9.35 9.65 -8.34
N ASP A 44 8.96 8.88 -7.32
CA ASP A 44 9.12 7.44 -7.33
C ASP A 44 8.11 6.77 -8.27
N ASN A 45 8.62 5.95 -9.19
CA ASN A 45 7.80 5.07 -10.01
C ASN A 45 7.23 3.95 -9.11
N SER A 46 5.93 3.97 -8.91
CA SER A 46 5.20 3.01 -8.08
C SER A 46 3.98 2.47 -8.82
N THR A 47 3.50 1.30 -8.39
CA THR A 47 2.31 0.67 -8.95
C THR A 47 1.44 0.09 -7.84
N ALA A 48 0.12 0.05 -8.05
CA ALA A 48 -0.78 -0.67 -7.18
C ALA A 48 -2.06 -1.10 -7.90
N ILE A 49 -2.65 -2.17 -7.38
CA ILE A 49 -3.93 -2.71 -7.81
C ILE A 49 -4.75 -3.14 -6.60
N TYR A 50 -6.04 -2.82 -6.62
CA TYR A 50 -7.00 -3.30 -5.64
C TYR A 50 -7.67 -4.56 -6.19
N VAL A 51 -7.60 -5.65 -5.43
CA VAL A 51 -8.07 -6.98 -5.84
C VAL A 51 -9.16 -7.41 -4.87
N GLU A 52 -10.37 -7.63 -5.39
CA GLU A 52 -11.54 -7.99 -4.59
C GLU A 52 -11.63 -9.48 -4.30
N GLN A 53 -11.25 -10.32 -5.27
CA GLN A 53 -11.47 -11.78 -5.24
C GLN A 53 -10.17 -12.56 -5.44
N GLY A 54 -10.14 -13.80 -4.95
CA GLY A 54 -9.02 -14.74 -5.09
C GLY A 54 -7.94 -14.64 -4.01
N ASN A 55 -8.09 -13.72 -3.06
CA ASN A 55 -7.25 -13.65 -1.87
C ASN A 55 -7.67 -14.70 -0.82
N PRO A 56 -6.83 -15.01 0.19
CA PRO A 56 -7.24 -15.85 1.32
C PRO A 56 -8.53 -15.36 1.99
N GLY A 57 -9.52 -16.26 2.10
CA GLY A 57 -10.85 -15.94 2.63
C GLY A 57 -11.70 -15.06 1.72
N ASP A 58 -11.28 -14.89 0.45
CA ASP A 58 -11.90 -14.02 -0.56
C ASP A 58 -12.09 -12.57 -0.07
N LEU A 59 -11.12 -12.09 0.71
CA LEU A 59 -11.11 -10.76 1.29
C LEU A 59 -10.38 -9.76 0.38
N PRO A 60 -10.86 -8.52 0.24
CA PRO A 60 -10.22 -7.55 -0.64
C PRO A 60 -8.86 -7.09 -0.10
N ALA A 61 -7.95 -6.75 -1.01
CA ALA A 61 -6.61 -6.29 -0.68
C ALA A 61 -6.05 -5.30 -1.69
N LEU A 62 -5.18 -4.40 -1.22
CA LEU A 62 -4.30 -3.63 -2.10
C LEU A 62 -2.97 -4.37 -2.24
N TYR A 63 -2.55 -4.58 -3.47
CA TYR A 63 -1.19 -4.98 -3.83
C TYR A 63 -0.45 -3.77 -4.37
N SER A 64 0.79 -3.58 -3.96
CA SER A 64 1.59 -2.40 -4.33
C SER A 64 3.07 -2.74 -4.51
N GLY A 65 3.71 -2.04 -5.45
CA GLY A 65 5.16 -1.96 -5.59
C GLY A 65 5.59 -0.51 -5.36
N THR A 66 6.36 -0.26 -4.31
CA THR A 66 6.77 1.10 -3.90
C THR A 66 8.02 1.07 -3.03
N ASN A 67 8.55 2.24 -2.70
CA ASN A 67 9.47 2.40 -1.58
C ASN A 67 8.70 2.63 -0.27
N ALA A 68 9.00 1.84 0.75
CA ALA A 68 8.35 1.91 2.06
C ALA A 68 9.11 2.77 3.09
N GLU A 69 10.22 3.38 2.71
CA GLU A 69 11.05 4.17 3.61
C GLU A 69 11.47 5.50 2.97
N PHE A 70 11.58 6.55 3.79
CA PHE A 70 11.95 7.89 3.31
C PHE A 70 13.36 7.93 2.71
N THR A 71 14.29 7.13 3.24
CA THR A 71 15.69 7.03 2.76
C THR A 71 15.81 6.28 1.43
N LYS A 72 14.71 5.75 0.91
CA LYS A 72 14.63 4.90 -0.28
C LYS A 72 15.33 3.53 -0.17
N ALA A 73 15.72 3.11 1.02
CA ALA A 73 16.41 1.84 1.24
C ALA A 73 15.48 0.60 1.30
N ASP A 74 14.15 0.77 1.24
CA ASP A 74 13.19 -0.32 1.40
C ASP A 74 12.21 -0.42 0.23
N THR A 75 12.71 -0.86 -0.93
CA THR A 75 11.86 -1.22 -2.07
C THR A 75 11.09 -2.50 -1.75
N VAL A 76 9.77 -2.50 -1.94
CA VAL A 76 8.90 -3.60 -1.51
C VAL A 76 7.79 -3.89 -2.52
N ILE A 77 7.52 -5.18 -2.73
CA ILE A 77 6.21 -5.64 -3.23
C ILE A 77 5.41 -6.06 -2.02
N PHE A 78 4.25 -5.44 -1.84
CA PHE A 78 3.45 -5.48 -0.62
C PHE A 78 2.00 -5.86 -0.91
N ARG A 79 1.39 -6.58 0.02
CA ARG A 79 -0.07 -6.76 0.11
C ARG A 79 -0.52 -6.34 1.48
N THR A 80 -1.57 -5.53 1.57
CA THR A 80 -2.13 -5.09 2.86
C THR A 80 -2.61 -6.24 3.73
N ASP A 81 -2.76 -5.96 5.03
CA ASP A 81 -3.57 -6.78 5.94
C ASP A 81 -4.95 -7.04 5.33
N LEU A 82 -5.49 -8.24 5.52
CA LEU A 82 -6.83 -8.60 5.07
C LEU A 82 -7.81 -8.43 6.23
N TYR A 83 -8.83 -7.61 6.03
CA TYR A 83 -9.87 -7.35 7.00
C TYR A 83 -11.18 -7.95 6.53
N ASN A 84 -11.95 -8.50 7.47
CA ASN A 84 -13.35 -8.75 7.24
C ASN A 84 -14.07 -7.39 7.29
N MET A 85 -14.57 -6.93 6.15
CA MET A 85 -15.13 -5.57 6.01
C MET A 85 -16.44 -5.37 6.78
N THR A 86 -17.15 -6.45 7.14
CA THR A 86 -18.38 -6.39 7.94
C THR A 86 -18.10 -6.24 9.43
N THR A 87 -17.13 -6.99 9.95
CA THR A 87 -16.80 -7.02 11.39
C THR A 87 -15.66 -6.07 11.77
N GLY A 88 -14.88 -5.61 10.79
CA GLY A 88 -13.68 -4.81 10.98
C GLY A 88 -12.47 -5.57 11.52
N LYS A 89 -12.58 -6.89 11.71
CA LYS A 89 -11.50 -7.70 12.28
C LYS A 89 -10.41 -8.00 11.24
N LYS A 90 -9.14 -7.81 11.61
CA LYS A 90 -8.00 -8.31 10.84
C LYS A 90 -8.00 -9.85 10.86
N VAL A 91 -8.02 -10.47 9.69
CA VAL A 91 -8.04 -11.93 9.54
C VAL A 91 -6.67 -12.47 9.12
N PHE A 92 -5.99 -11.79 8.19
CA PHE A 92 -4.66 -12.18 7.74
C PHE A 92 -3.69 -11.00 7.79
N ASN A 93 -2.45 -11.27 8.18
CA ASN A 93 -1.38 -10.27 8.13
C ASN A 93 -1.00 -9.93 6.68
N PHE A 94 -0.43 -8.75 6.53
CA PHE A 94 0.18 -8.25 5.32
C PHE A 94 1.24 -9.22 4.78
N LYS A 95 1.55 -9.08 3.50
CA LYS A 95 2.68 -9.77 2.87
C LYS A 95 3.65 -8.74 2.31
N ARG A 96 4.93 -9.09 2.34
CA ARG A 96 6.01 -8.28 1.78
C ARG A 96 7.13 -9.17 1.27
N THR A 97 7.90 -8.66 0.33
CA THR A 97 9.22 -9.21 -0.03
C THR A 97 10.19 -9.10 1.14
N LEU A 98 11.22 -9.95 1.14
CA LEU A 98 12.23 -9.96 2.20
C LEU A 98 13.03 -8.65 2.18
N LYS A 99 13.10 -7.98 3.33
CA LYS A 99 13.79 -6.70 3.46
C LYS A 99 15.30 -6.90 3.27
N TYR A 100 15.95 -6.03 2.50
CA TYR A 100 17.39 -6.01 2.26
C TYR A 100 17.97 -7.26 1.58
N ASP A 101 17.12 -8.06 0.91
CA ASP A 101 17.59 -9.15 0.06
C ASP A 101 17.51 -8.72 -1.41
N SER A 102 18.67 -8.38 -1.98
CA SER A 102 18.79 -7.94 -3.38
C SER A 102 18.38 -9.01 -4.40
N LYS A 103 18.32 -10.29 -4.01
CA LYS A 103 17.80 -11.35 -4.89
C LYS A 103 16.29 -11.25 -5.10
N TRP A 104 15.58 -10.61 -4.16
CA TRP A 104 14.14 -10.39 -4.27
C TRP A 104 13.85 -9.10 -5.02
N LEU A 105 14.47 -8.00 -4.60
CA LEU A 105 14.34 -6.68 -5.22
C LEU A 105 15.67 -5.95 -5.07
N ASP A 106 16.29 -5.61 -6.19
CA ASP A 106 17.46 -4.76 -6.24
C ASP A 106 17.07 -3.38 -6.74
N SER A 107 17.49 -2.34 -6.02
CA SER A 107 17.25 -0.95 -6.41
C SER A 107 18.37 -0.37 -7.28
N GLU A 108 19.36 -1.17 -7.66
CA GLU A 108 20.35 -0.78 -8.67
C GLU A 108 19.67 -0.55 -10.04
N TYR A 109 19.14 0.65 -10.22
CA TYR A 109 19.07 1.29 -11.52
C TYR A 109 20.49 1.70 -11.97
N ASN A 110 21.41 0.73 -12.10
CA ASN A 110 22.69 0.94 -12.78
C ASN A 110 22.52 0.55 -14.26
N LEU A 111 21.73 1.34 -14.99
CA LEU A 111 21.90 1.43 -16.43
C LEU A 111 23.00 2.46 -16.65
N TRP A 112 24.04 2.10 -17.40
CA TRP A 112 25.32 2.81 -17.62
C TRP A 112 26.44 2.51 -16.59
N SER A 113 26.97 1.29 -16.63
CA SER A 113 28.41 1.04 -16.46
C SER A 113 29.00 0.46 -17.74
#